data_AF-A0A976DLS1-F1
#
_entry.id   AF-A0A976DLS1-F1
#
_cell.length_a   1.000
_cell.length_b   1.000
_cell.length_c   1.000
_cell.angle_alpha   90.00
_cell.angle_beta   90.00
_cell.angle_gamma   90.00
#
_symmetry.space_group_name_H-M   'P 1'
#
loop_
_entity.id
_entity.type
_entity.pdbx_description
1 polymer ?
#
loop_
_entity_poly.entity_id
_entity_poly.type
_entity_poly.pdbx_seq_one_letter_code
_entity_poly.pdbx_strand_id
1 'polypeptide(L)' 'MHSIDERLASHGITLPAAPAPAANYVPFVVTGNHVYISGQISQNEAGL' A
#
# COMPACT_ATOMS: atom_id res chain seq x y z
N MET A 1 20.27 -11.65 2.76
CA MET A 1 19.33 -10.57 3.14
C MET A 1 18.02 -10.92 2.47
N HIS A 2 16.96 -11.22 3.22
CA HIS A 2 15.67 -11.55 2.61
C HIS A 2 15.03 -10.30 2.02
N SER A 3 14.42 -10.42 0.85
CA SER A 3 13.60 -9.35 0.28
C SER A 3 12.39 -9.07 1.19
N ILE A 4 11.77 -7.90 1.03
CA ILE A 4 10.54 -7.57 1.76
C ILE A 4 9.45 -8.60 1.41
N ASP A 5 9.37 -9.01 0.14
CA ASP A 5 8.42 -9.99 -0.36
C ASP A 5 8.61 -11.37 0.28
N GLU A 6 9.86 -11.83 0.43
CA GLU A 6 10.17 -13.10 1.10
C GLU A 6 9.75 -13.09 2.57
N ARG A 7 9.94 -11.96 3.26
CA ARG A 7 9.50 -11.80 4.66
C ARG A 7 7.98 -11.85 4.77
N LEU A 8 7.26 -11.14 3.90
CA LEU A 8 5.79 -11.16 3.87
C LEU A 8 5.27 -12.58 3.59
N ALA A 9 5.84 -13.26 2.60
CA ALA A 9 5.48 -14.64 2.24
C ALA A 9 5.71 -15.63 3.40
N SER A 10 6.80 -15.50 4.16
CA SER A 10 7.07 -16.35 5.33
C SER A 10 6.04 -16.22 6.45
N HIS A 11 5.32 -15.10 6.50
CA HIS A 11 4.23 -14.87 7.44
C HIS A 11 2.84 -15.17 6.85
N GLY A 12 2.77 -15.68 5.62
CA GLY A 12 1.51 -15.95 4.93
C GLY A 12 0.74 -14.68 4.54
N ILE A 13 1.43 -13.54 4.42
CA ILE A 13 0.83 -12.24 4.10
C ILE A 13 1.03 -11.95 2.60
N THR A 14 -0.06 -11.67 1.89
CA THR A 14 -0.05 -11.10 0.54
C THR A 14 -0.56 -9.67 0.59
N LEU A 15 0.13 -8.74 -0.07
CA LEU A 15 -0.35 -7.37 -0.15
C LEU A 15 -1.49 -7.27 -1.19
N PRO A 16 -2.62 -6.63 -0.84
CA PRO A 16 -3.67 -6.37 -1.81
C PRO A 16 -3.21 -5.32 -2.83
N ALA A 17 -3.94 -5.22 -3.95
CA ALA A 17 -3.80 -4.08 -4.84
C ALA A 17 -4.14 -2.79 -4.09
N ALA A 18 -3.40 -1.71 -4.37
CA ALA A 18 -3.68 -0.42 -3.76
C ALA A 18 -5.08 0.08 -4.17
N PRO A 19 -5.89 0.61 -3.24
CA PRO A 19 -7.22 1.09 -3.55
C PRO A 19 -7.17 2.35 -4.43
N ALA A 20 -8.23 2.55 -5.21
CA ALA A 20 -8.42 3.81 -5.93
C ALA A 20 -8.63 4.98 -4.95
N PRO A 21 -8.20 6.22 -5.28
CA PRO A 21 -8.51 7.40 -4.47
C PRO A 21 -10.02 7.58 -4.27
N ALA A 22 -10.44 7.94 -3.05
CA ALA A 22 -11.86 8.13 -2.72
C ALA A 22 -12.43 9.46 -3.24
N ALA A 23 -11.57 10.38 -3.70
CA ALA A 23 -11.95 11.68 -4.26
C ALA A 23 -10.85 12.21 -5.18
N ASN A 24 -10.89 13.52 -5.49
CA ASN A 24 -9.96 14.21 -6.39
C ASN A 24 -8.59 14.45 -5.73
N TYR A 25 -7.84 13.38 -5.48
CA TYR A 25 -6.44 13.41 -5.03
C TYR A 25 -5.68 12.21 -5.61
N VAL A 26 -4.34 12.29 -5.62
CA VAL A 26 -3.47 11.20 -6.10
C VAL A 26 -3.12 10.24 -4.97
N PRO A 27 -2.84 8.94 -5.24
CA PRO A 27 -2.54 7.95 -4.18
C PRO A 27 -1.30 8.28 -3.33
N PHE A 28 -0.30 8.91 -3.96
CA PHE A 28 0.91 9.39 -3.30
C PHE A 28 1.55 10.52 -4.11
N VAL A 29 2.42 11.28 -3.46
CA VAL A 29 3.32 12.24 -4.11
C VAL A 29 4.76 12.00 -3.68
N VAL A 30 5.71 12.31 -4.55
CA VAL A 30 7.15 12.25 -4.26
C VAL A 30 7.71 13.66 -4.28
N THR A 31 8.46 14.05 -3.23
CA THR A 31 9.20 15.31 -3.19
C THR A 31 10.57 15.10 -2.58
N GLY A 32 11.61 15.40 -3.37
CA GLY A 32 12.99 15.02 -3.06
C GLY A 32 13.11 13.51 -2.82
N ASN A 33 13.55 13.14 -1.63
CA ASN A 33 13.73 11.74 -1.22
C ASN A 33 12.57 11.20 -0.35
N HIS A 34 11.44 11.91 -0.28
CA HIS A 34 10.29 11.53 0.53
C HIS A 34 9.10 11.13 -0.34
N VAL A 35 8.40 10.07 0.09
CA VAL A 35 7.10 9.65 -0.46
C VAL A 35 6.03 9.93 0.58
N TYR A 36 5.00 10.69 0.20
CA TYR A 36 3.84 10.98 1.04
C TYR A 36 2.65 10.17 0.53
N ILE A 37 2.19 9.23 1.33
CA ILE A 37 1.08 8.32 1.00
C ILE A 37 -0.22 8.95 1.50
N SER A 38 -1.26 9.00 0.67
CA SER A 38 -2.59 9.41 1.11
C SER A 38 -3.18 8.42 2.12
N GLY A 39 -4.17 8.86 2.90
CA GLY A 39 -4.76 8.04 3.96
C GLY A 39 -5.15 6.63 3.50
N GLN A 40 -4.69 5.63 4.25
CA GLN A 40 -5.06 4.22 4.07
C GLN A 40 -5.97 3.80 5.22
N ILE A 41 -6.96 2.98 4.91
CA ILE A 41 -7.89 2.41 5.89
C ILE A 41 -7.80 0.89 5.84
N SER A 42 -8.16 0.22 6.93
CA SER A 42 -8.26 -1.24 6.94
C SER A 42 -9.35 -1.68 5.97
N GLN A 43 -8.97 -2.48 4.98
CA GLN A 43 -9.87 -3.06 3.98
C GLN A 43 -9.58 -4.55 3.83
N ASN A 44 -10.59 -5.33 3.44
CA ASN A 44 -10.40 -6.72 3.05
C ASN A 44 -10.27 -6.83 1.51
N GLU A 45 -10.18 -8.05 0.98
CA GLU A 45 -10.02 -8.28 -0.46
C GLU A 45 -11.19 -7.74 -1.32
N ALA A 46 -12.38 -7.57 -0.73
CA ALA A 46 -13.56 -7.02 -1.42
C ALA A 46 -13.63 -5.47 -1.37
N GLY A 47 -12.68 -4.82 -0.67
CA GLY A 47 -12.66 -3.37 -0.47
C GLY A 47 -13.31 -2.94 0.85
N LEU A 48 -13.93 -1.76 0.83
CA LEU A 48 -14.79 -1.23 1.91
C LEU A 48 -16.11 -2.00 1.99
#